data_AF-A0A1F5S504-F1
#
_entry.id   AF-A0A1F5S504-F1
#
_cell.length_a   1.000
_cell.length_b   1.000
_cell.length_c   1.000
_cell.angle_alpha   90.00
_cell.angle_beta   90.00
_cell.angle_gamma   90.00
#
_symmetry.space_group_name_H-M   'P 1'
#
loop_
_entity.id
_entity.type
_entity.pdbx_description
1 polymer ?
#
loop_
_entity_poly.entity_id
_entity_poly.type
_entity_poly.pdbx_seq_one_letter_code
_entity_poly.pdbx_strand_id
1 'polypeptide(L)'
;MKFLLNMEIVNRLKEDPAARKRAAAYSARYMLAGALDCILDFIFYFCLTRGFPFWRRHYLWANFLSFMASDCAVFDIVRKWVFKLPVLPDNEEEAKKLGMTREDETVIHIHFLKYVFISFLAFMANELGLFTLVSFKVNDLAAKITMGIVVGIGRILTHKLWTFRKKQQKSLGT
;
A
#
# COMPACT_ATOMS: atom_id res chain seq x y z
N MET A 1 14.71 -7.17 -30.05
CA MET A 1 13.43 -6.48 -30.36
C MET A 1 12.64 -5.98 -29.13
N LYS A 2 12.59 -6.70 -27.99
CA LYS A 2 11.95 -6.23 -26.73
C LYS A 2 12.53 -4.94 -26.11
N PHE A 3 13.77 -4.57 -26.44
CA PHE A 3 14.44 -3.40 -25.87
C PHE A 3 14.01 -2.07 -26.52
N LEU A 4 13.67 -2.08 -27.81
CA LEU A 4 13.22 -0.89 -28.55
C LEU A 4 11.80 -0.48 -28.16
N LEU A 5 10.93 -1.45 -27.87
CA LEU A 5 9.57 -1.20 -27.39
C LEU A 5 9.56 -0.45 -26.04
N ASN A 6 10.49 -0.78 -25.15
CA ASN A 6 10.60 -0.10 -23.85
C ASN A 6 11.00 1.38 -23.99
N MET A 7 11.79 1.76 -24.99
CA MET A 7 12.16 3.17 -25.20
C MET A 7 10.99 4.00 -25.73
N GLU A 8 10.16 3.44 -26.61
CA GLU A 8 9.02 4.17 -27.18
C GLU A 8 7.96 4.49 -26.12
N ILE A 9 7.75 3.58 -25.15
CA ILE A 9 6.82 3.81 -24.04
C ILE A 9 7.38 4.78 -22.99
N VAL A 10 8.69 4.73 -22.74
CA VAL A 10 9.37 5.72 -21.89
C VAL A 10 9.33 7.11 -22.54
N ASN A 11 9.39 7.18 -23.88
CA ASN A 11 9.23 8.42 -24.64
C ASN A 11 7.77 8.92 -24.63
N ARG A 12 6.76 8.07 -24.81
CA ARG A 12 5.34 8.49 -24.67
C ARG A 12 4.97 8.92 -23.25
N LEU A 13 5.59 8.31 -22.23
CA LEU A 13 5.49 8.79 -20.84
C LEU A 13 6.26 10.08 -20.58
N LYS A 14 7.27 10.42 -21.39
CA LYS A 14 7.90 11.75 -21.38
C LYS A 14 7.00 12.79 -22.05
N GLU A 15 6.19 12.39 -23.03
CA GLU A 15 5.36 13.27 -23.86
C GLU A 15 4.06 13.73 -23.20
N ASP A 16 3.45 12.96 -22.28
CA ASP A 16 2.28 13.41 -21.51
C ASP A 16 2.64 13.85 -20.07
N PRO A 17 2.94 15.15 -19.83
CA PRO A 17 3.20 15.67 -18.50
C PRO A 17 2.00 15.53 -17.56
N ALA A 18 0.77 15.43 -18.07
CA ALA A 18 -0.42 15.25 -17.26
C ALA A 18 -0.55 13.81 -16.74
N ALA A 19 -0.18 12.79 -17.52
CA ALA A 19 -0.10 11.41 -17.04
C ALA A 19 0.95 11.24 -15.93
N ARG A 20 2.13 11.89 -16.08
CA ARG A 20 3.16 11.92 -15.04
C ARG A 20 2.67 12.56 -13.75
N LYS A 21 2.02 13.74 -13.84
CA LYS A 21 1.44 14.42 -12.68
C LYS A 21 0.39 13.55 -11.98
N ARG A 22 -0.45 12.84 -12.72
CA ARG A 22 -1.47 11.91 -12.17
C ARG A 22 -0.84 10.72 -11.43
N ALA A 23 0.18 10.07 -12.01
CA ALA A 23 0.88 8.95 -11.37
C ALA A 23 1.66 9.40 -10.12
N ALA A 24 2.27 10.58 -10.15
CA ALA A 24 2.94 11.17 -9.00
C ALA A 24 1.94 11.49 -7.88
N ALA A 25 0.79 12.08 -8.20
CA ALA A 25 -0.28 12.35 -7.25
C ALA A 25 -0.83 11.06 -6.62
N TYR A 26 -0.99 9.98 -7.40
CA TYR A 26 -1.36 8.67 -6.85
C TYR A 26 -0.37 8.20 -5.79
N SER A 27 0.90 8.22 -6.16
CA SER A 27 1.99 7.72 -5.32
C SER A 27 2.08 8.54 -4.03
N ALA A 28 1.89 9.86 -4.13
CA ALA A 28 1.85 10.75 -2.97
C ALA A 28 0.67 10.45 -2.03
N ARG A 29 -0.56 10.30 -2.56
CA ARG A 29 -1.73 9.93 -1.75
C ARG A 29 -1.55 8.56 -1.08
N TYR A 30 -0.97 7.61 -1.81
CA TYR A 30 -0.66 6.29 -1.28
C TYR A 30 0.37 6.33 -0.16
N MET A 31 1.45 7.11 -0.32
CA MET A 31 2.45 7.33 0.73
C MET A 31 1.83 7.99 1.96
N LEU A 32 0.96 8.99 1.78
CA LEU A 32 0.26 9.65 2.87
C LEU A 32 -0.65 8.69 3.63
N ALA A 33 -1.41 7.85 2.92
CA ALA A 33 -2.25 6.83 3.54
C ALA A 33 -1.41 5.80 4.33
N GLY A 34 -0.28 5.36 3.78
CA GLY A 34 0.64 4.46 4.48
C GLY A 34 1.31 5.10 5.71
N ALA A 35 1.62 6.39 5.66
CA ALA A 35 2.14 7.12 6.81
C ALA A 35 1.08 7.26 7.92
N LEU A 36 -0.17 7.57 7.54
CA LEU A 36 -1.30 7.63 8.45
C LEU A 36 -1.54 6.27 9.13
N ASP A 37 -1.45 5.18 8.38
CA ASP A 37 -1.52 3.80 8.90
C ASP A 37 -0.45 3.54 9.96
N CYS A 38 0.80 3.89 9.70
CA CYS A 38 1.87 3.70 10.66
C CYS A 38 1.63 4.50 11.97
N ILE A 39 1.09 5.71 11.85
CA ILE A 39 0.78 6.56 13.02
C ILE A 39 -0.36 5.96 13.84
N LEU A 40 -1.45 5.54 13.19
CA LEU A 40 -2.61 4.94 13.86
C LEU A 40 -2.25 3.61 14.53
N ASP A 41 -1.50 2.74 13.84
CA ASP A 41 -0.99 1.49 14.40
C ASP A 41 -0.13 1.74 15.66
N PHE A 42 0.78 2.72 15.61
CA PHE A 42 1.57 3.08 16.79
C PHE A 42 0.71 3.62 17.94
N ILE A 43 -0.26 4.50 17.66
CA ILE A 43 -1.17 5.05 18.67
C ILE A 43 -1.96 3.93 19.34
N PHE A 44 -2.57 3.02 18.57
CA PHE A 44 -3.31 1.89 19.12
C PHE A 44 -2.42 0.97 19.94
N TYR A 45 -1.23 0.65 19.45
CA TYR A 45 -0.25 -0.16 20.18
C TYR A 45 0.14 0.49 21.51
N PHE A 46 0.44 1.80 21.50
CA PHE A 46 0.78 2.56 22.68
C PHE A 46 -0.39 2.57 23.68
N CYS A 47 -1.62 2.86 23.23
CA CYS A 47 -2.80 2.86 24.10
C CYS A 47 -3.06 1.49 24.72
N LEU A 48 -2.92 0.40 23.96
CA LEU A 48 -3.10 -0.97 24.47
C LEU A 48 -2.04 -1.30 25.52
N THR A 49 -0.76 -1.16 25.17
CA THR A 49 0.35 -1.53 26.06
C THR A 49 0.50 -0.60 27.25
N ARG A 50 0.16 0.70 27.14
CA ARG A 50 0.32 1.64 28.26
C ARG A 50 -0.92 1.77 29.11
N GLY A 51 -2.10 1.66 28.51
CA GLY A 51 -3.38 1.70 29.21
C GLY A 51 -3.68 0.44 30.01
N PHE A 52 -3.25 -0.75 29.55
CA PHE A 52 -3.60 -2.01 30.20
C PHE A 52 -2.38 -2.91 30.45
N PRO A 53 -2.10 -3.32 31.70
CA PRO A 53 -0.97 -4.19 32.03
C PRO A 53 -1.00 -5.56 31.34
N PHE A 54 -2.19 -6.07 31.01
CA PHE A 54 -2.37 -7.32 30.28
C PHE A 54 -1.63 -7.29 28.94
N TRP A 55 -1.80 -6.24 28.15
CA TRP A 55 -1.18 -6.09 26.83
C TRP A 55 0.33 -5.88 26.90
N ARG A 56 0.88 -5.38 28.02
CA ARG A 56 2.36 -5.32 28.19
C ARG A 56 2.99 -6.70 28.18
N ARG A 57 2.34 -7.68 28.81
CA ARG A 57 2.82 -9.07 28.84
C ARG A 57 2.57 -9.78 27.51
N HIS A 58 1.49 -9.41 26.83
CA HIS A 58 1.07 -9.96 25.54
C HIS A 58 1.28 -8.96 24.39
N TYR A 59 2.48 -8.39 24.30
CA TYR A 59 2.77 -7.29 23.38
C TYR A 59 2.62 -7.66 21.90
N LEU A 60 2.91 -8.91 21.52
CA LEU A 60 2.68 -9.39 20.15
C LEU A 60 1.19 -9.37 19.79
N TRP A 61 0.32 -9.81 20.71
CA TRP A 61 -1.14 -9.71 20.48
C TRP A 61 -1.62 -8.27 20.42
N ALA A 62 -1.02 -7.37 21.20
CA ALA A 62 -1.30 -5.95 21.11
C ALA A 62 -0.88 -5.38 19.74
N ASN A 63 0.26 -5.81 19.20
CA ASN A 63 0.76 -5.44 17.87
C ASN A 63 -0.16 -5.95 16.75
N PHE A 64 -0.61 -7.20 16.84
CA PHE A 64 -1.59 -7.76 15.92
C PHE A 64 -2.89 -6.96 15.91
N LEU A 65 -3.47 -6.68 17.07
CA LEU A 65 -4.72 -5.93 17.17
C LEU A 65 -4.56 -4.48 16.71
N SER A 66 -3.46 -3.82 17.05
CA SER A 66 -3.19 -2.45 16.61
C SER A 66 -3.08 -2.37 15.10
N PHE A 67 -2.39 -3.34 14.48
CA PHE A 67 -2.24 -3.42 13.04
C PHE A 67 -3.58 -3.65 12.34
N MET A 68 -4.39 -4.59 12.82
CA MET A 68 -5.73 -4.85 12.27
C MET A 68 -6.65 -3.63 12.38
N ALA A 69 -6.68 -2.98 13.55
CA ALA A 69 -7.51 -1.79 13.75
C ALA A 69 -7.09 -0.63 12.84
N SER A 70 -5.77 -0.41 12.69
CA SER A 70 -5.23 0.61 11.81
C SER A 70 -5.51 0.32 10.33
N ASP A 71 -5.22 -0.90 9.87
CA ASP A 71 -5.40 -1.26 8.46
C ASP A 71 -6.89 -1.21 8.09
N CYS A 72 -7.81 -1.61 8.97
CA CYS A 72 -9.25 -1.42 8.76
C CYS A 72 -9.65 0.07 8.65
N ALA A 73 -9.09 0.93 9.51
CA ALA A 73 -9.37 2.37 9.47
C ALA A 73 -8.84 3.03 8.18
N VAL A 74 -7.62 2.66 7.77
CA VAL A 74 -6.97 3.20 6.57
C VAL A 74 -7.52 2.57 5.29
N PHE A 75 -8.02 1.35 5.34
CA PHE A 75 -8.63 0.65 4.20
C PHE A 75 -9.73 1.51 3.55
N ASP A 76 -10.62 2.09 4.35
CA ASP A 76 -11.69 2.94 3.83
C ASP A 76 -11.15 4.22 3.16
N ILE A 77 -10.08 4.79 3.72
CA ILE A 77 -9.40 5.96 3.16
C ILE A 77 -8.72 5.57 1.84
N VAL A 78 -7.97 4.48 1.80
CA VAL A 78 -7.30 4.00 0.59
C VAL A 78 -8.33 3.69 -0.50
N ARG A 79 -9.42 3.00 -0.15
CA ARG A 79 -10.54 2.70 -1.05
C ARG A 79 -11.19 3.96 -1.60
N LYS A 80 -11.53 4.94 -0.76
CA LYS A 80 -12.30 6.12 -1.17
C LYS A 80 -11.45 7.26 -1.74
N TRP A 81 -10.19 7.38 -1.35
CA TRP A 81 -9.36 8.55 -1.65
C TRP A 81 -8.17 8.22 -2.55
N VAL A 82 -7.51 7.09 -2.30
CA VAL A 82 -6.32 6.71 -3.08
C VAL A 82 -6.73 6.07 -4.40
N PHE A 83 -7.62 5.07 -4.37
CA PHE A 83 -8.14 4.44 -5.58
C PHE A 83 -9.14 5.31 -6.36
N LYS A 84 -9.56 6.46 -5.82
CA LYS A 84 -10.16 7.54 -6.63
C LYS A 84 -9.08 8.25 -7.45
N LEU A 85 -8.67 7.62 -8.55
CA LEU A 85 -8.01 8.27 -9.68
C LEU A 85 -8.83 8.10 -10.94
N PRO A 86 -8.67 9.03 -11.91
CA PRO A 86 -9.74 9.81 -12.46
C PRO A 86 -10.82 8.94 -13.09
N VAL A 87 -12.01 9.03 -12.50
CA VAL A 87 -13.31 8.86 -13.15
C VAL A 87 -13.48 7.49 -13.84
N LEU A 88 -13.84 6.46 -13.07
CA LEU A 88 -14.98 5.66 -13.49
C LEU A 88 -16.14 6.66 -13.48
N PRO A 89 -16.65 7.06 -14.64
CA PRO A 89 -17.71 8.04 -14.66
C PRO A 89 -18.94 7.43 -14.01
N ASP A 90 -19.64 8.26 -13.23
CA ASP A 90 -20.84 7.85 -12.49
C ASP A 90 -21.95 7.37 -13.45
N ASN A 91 -21.85 7.74 -14.74
CA ASN A 91 -22.70 7.28 -15.84
C ASN A 91 -21.99 6.24 -16.72
N GLU A 92 -22.67 5.11 -16.93
CA GLU A 92 -22.24 4.00 -17.80
C GLU A 92 -21.95 4.45 -19.25
N GLU A 93 -22.60 5.53 -19.71
CA GLU A 93 -22.36 6.12 -21.04
C GLU A 93 -21.00 6.82 -21.18
N GLU A 94 -20.52 7.51 -20.15
CA GLU A 94 -19.19 8.12 -20.18
C GLU A 94 -18.09 7.05 -20.09
N ALA A 95 -18.36 5.93 -19.40
CA ALA A 95 -17.41 4.82 -19.25
C ALA A 95 -17.22 4.13 -20.61
N LYS A 96 -18.33 3.93 -21.34
CA LYS A 96 -18.32 3.50 -22.74
C LYS A 96 -17.64 4.49 -23.67
N LYS A 97 -17.87 5.81 -23.51
CA LYS A 97 -17.20 6.85 -24.32
C LYS A 97 -15.68 6.89 -24.10
N LEU A 98 -15.22 6.57 -22.90
CA LEU A 98 -13.79 6.45 -22.56
C LEU A 98 -13.18 5.10 -22.94
N GLY A 99 -13.98 4.15 -23.43
CA GLY A 99 -13.51 2.82 -23.86
C GLY A 99 -13.13 1.89 -22.71
N MET A 100 -13.58 2.15 -21.48
CA MET A 100 -13.36 1.22 -20.36
C MET A 100 -14.16 -0.07 -20.61
N THR A 101 -13.46 -1.20 -20.58
CA THR A 101 -14.06 -2.52 -20.73
C THR A 101 -14.11 -3.24 -19.39
N ARG A 102 -14.97 -4.26 -19.26
CA ARG A 102 -15.11 -5.12 -18.07
C ARG A 102 -13.77 -5.74 -17.60
N GLU A 103 -12.76 -5.77 -18.46
CA GLU A 103 -11.39 -6.19 -18.12
C GLU A 103 -10.69 -5.23 -17.14
N ASP A 104 -10.97 -3.92 -17.18
CA ASP A 104 -10.35 -2.92 -16.30
C ASP A 104 -10.77 -3.10 -14.83
N GLU A 105 -12.00 -3.56 -14.58
CA GLU A 105 -12.51 -3.87 -13.23
C GLU A 105 -11.74 -5.05 -12.61
N THR A 106 -11.40 -6.06 -13.42
CA THR A 106 -10.60 -7.22 -12.98
C THR A 106 -9.17 -6.80 -12.60
N VAL A 107 -8.60 -5.81 -13.30
CA VAL A 107 -7.28 -5.26 -12.97
C VAL A 107 -7.31 -4.57 -11.60
N ILE A 108 -8.37 -3.84 -11.26
CA ILE A 108 -8.52 -3.20 -9.95
C ILE A 108 -8.51 -4.26 -8.84
N HIS A 109 -9.27 -5.35 -8.98
CA HIS A 109 -9.28 -6.44 -8.00
C HIS A 109 -7.92 -7.13 -7.83
N ILE A 110 -7.18 -7.33 -8.92
CA ILE A 110 -5.83 -7.91 -8.84
C ILE A 110 -4.87 -6.97 -8.11
N HIS A 111 -4.95 -5.66 -8.36
CA HIS A 111 -4.15 -4.66 -7.65
C HIS A 111 -4.48 -4.62 -6.16
N PHE A 112 -5.77 -4.79 -5.84
CA PHE A 112 -6.24 -4.91 -4.47
C PHE A 112 -5.71 -6.17 -3.76
N LEU A 113 -5.81 -7.34 -4.40
CA LEU A 113 -5.26 -8.59 -3.83
C LEU A 113 -3.75 -8.48 -3.56
N LYS A 114 -3.00 -7.86 -4.48
CA LYS A 114 -1.58 -7.57 -4.26
C LYS A 114 -1.35 -6.65 -3.07
N TYR A 115 -2.21 -5.65 -2.88
CA TYR A 115 -2.13 -4.76 -1.73
C TYR A 115 -2.31 -5.50 -0.41
N VAL A 116 -3.37 -6.32 -0.31
CA VAL A 116 -3.63 -7.14 0.88
C VAL A 116 -2.47 -8.07 1.15
N PHE A 117 -1.95 -8.74 0.11
CA PHE A 117 -0.82 -9.65 0.23
C PHE A 117 0.47 -8.97 0.71
N ILE A 118 0.82 -7.80 0.15
CA ILE A 118 1.99 -7.04 0.58
C ILE A 118 1.81 -6.55 2.03
N SER A 119 0.61 -6.12 2.40
CA SER A 119 0.29 -5.66 3.76
C SER A 119 0.40 -6.81 4.77
N PHE A 120 -0.05 -8.01 4.40
CA PHE A 120 0.13 -9.22 5.20
C PHE A 120 1.60 -9.59 5.40
N LEU A 121 2.43 -9.54 4.34
CA LEU A 121 3.87 -9.79 4.46
C LEU A 121 4.58 -8.75 5.33
N ALA A 122 4.20 -7.48 5.18
CA ALA A 122 4.69 -6.38 6.01
C ALA A 122 4.35 -6.63 7.49
N PHE A 123 3.11 -7.04 7.79
CA PHE A 123 2.68 -7.43 9.12
C PHE A 123 3.53 -8.56 9.71
N MET A 124 3.72 -9.66 8.97
CA MET A 124 4.54 -10.80 9.43
C MET A 124 5.98 -10.39 9.73
N ALA A 125 6.58 -9.54 8.89
CA ALA A 125 7.92 -9.01 9.12
C ALA A 125 7.98 -8.09 10.36
N ASN A 126 6.93 -7.29 10.60
CA ASN A 126 6.84 -6.42 11.76
C ASN A 126 6.74 -7.23 13.06
N GLU A 127 5.88 -8.25 13.12
CA GLU A 127 5.76 -9.17 14.26
C GLU A 127 7.08 -9.87 14.58
N LEU A 128 7.70 -10.47 13.56
CA LEU A 128 8.96 -11.20 13.73
C LEU A 128 10.09 -10.27 14.19
N GLY A 129 10.18 -9.07 13.62
CA GLY A 129 11.18 -8.08 14.00
C GLY A 129 10.95 -7.55 15.42
N LEU A 130 9.70 -7.29 15.80
CA LEU A 130 9.35 -6.85 17.15
C LEU A 130 9.73 -7.92 18.18
N PHE A 131 9.36 -9.18 17.93
CA PHE A 131 9.74 -10.32 18.77
C PHE A 131 11.26 -10.42 18.93
N THR A 132 11.99 -10.29 17.82
CA THR A 132 13.45 -10.40 17.80
C THR A 132 14.09 -9.29 18.65
N LEU A 133 13.72 -8.03 18.42
CA LEU A 133 14.28 -6.89 19.16
C LEU A 133 13.96 -6.94 20.65
N VAL A 134 12.73 -7.27 21.03
CA VAL A 134 12.34 -7.40 22.44
C VAL A 134 13.07 -8.57 23.11
N SER A 135 13.32 -9.67 22.38
CA SER A 135 14.14 -10.78 22.88
C SER A 135 15.59 -10.37 23.17
N PHE A 136 16.12 -9.41 22.41
CA PHE A 136 17.40 -8.74 22.68
C PHE A 136 17.32 -7.64 23.77
N LYS A 137 16.26 -7.62 24.58
CA LYS A 137 16.03 -6.65 25.67
C LYS A 137 15.85 -5.20 25.21
N VAL A 138 15.59 -4.96 23.93
CA VAL A 138 15.18 -3.63 23.44
C VAL A 138 13.79 -3.31 23.99
N ASN A 139 13.55 -2.05 24.35
CA ASN A 139 12.25 -1.58 24.79
C ASN A 139 11.18 -1.85 23.71
N ASP A 140 10.00 -2.31 24.11
CA ASP A 140 8.88 -2.66 23.22
C ASP A 140 8.45 -1.51 22.31
N LEU A 141 8.43 -0.27 22.83
CA LEU A 141 8.07 0.91 22.03
C LEU A 141 9.17 1.26 21.03
N ALA A 142 10.44 1.22 21.47
CA ALA A 142 11.56 1.51 20.58
C ALA A 142 11.65 0.47 19.45
N ALA A 143 11.40 -0.80 19.77
CA ALA A 143 11.33 -1.88 18.81
C ALA A 143 10.16 -1.69 17.82
N LYS A 144 8.96 -1.34 18.30
CA LYS A 144 7.79 -1.04 17.46
C LYS A 144 8.06 0.12 16.50
N ILE A 145 8.64 1.22 16.96
CA ILE A 145 8.98 2.38 16.12
C ILE A 145 10.00 1.97 15.05
N THR A 146 11.08 1.28 15.46
CA THR A 146 12.15 0.86 14.55
C THR A 146 11.61 -0.05 13.46
N MET A 147 10.84 -1.08 13.84
CA MET A 147 10.25 -2.01 12.87
C MET A 147 9.17 -1.35 12.02
N GLY A 148 8.36 -0.46 12.59
CA GLY A 148 7.38 0.31 11.83
C GLY A 148 8.01 1.13 10.71
N ILE A 149 9.15 1.79 10.98
CA ILE A 149 9.91 2.53 9.95
C ILE A 149 10.47 1.58 8.89
N VAL A 150 11.16 0.51 9.31
CA VAL A 150 11.79 -0.46 8.40
C VAL A 150 10.77 -1.11 7.47
N VAL A 151 9.68 -1.61 8.04
CA VAL A 151 8.59 -2.26 7.30
C VAL A 151 7.83 -1.26 6.45
N GLY A 152 7.57 -0.04 6.95
CA GLY A 152 6.92 1.02 6.19
C GLY A 152 7.70 1.40 4.93
N ILE A 153 9.03 1.57 5.04
CA ILE A 153 9.91 1.80 3.88
C ILE A 153 9.87 0.60 2.94
N GLY A 154 10.00 -0.62 3.47
CA GLY A 154 9.94 -1.86 2.68
C GLY A 154 8.64 -1.98 1.88
N ARG A 155 7.50 -1.67 2.51
CA ARG A 155 6.17 -1.64 1.87
C ARG A 155 6.14 -0.65 0.71
N ILE A 156 6.61 0.58 0.92
CA ILE A 156 6.67 1.61 -0.14
C ILE A 156 7.52 1.14 -1.32
N LEU A 157 8.69 0.56 -1.06
CA LEU A 157 9.58 0.05 -2.10
C LEU A 157 8.95 -1.11 -2.86
N THR A 158 8.32 -2.06 -2.17
CA THR A 158 7.66 -3.20 -2.80
C THR A 158 6.49 -2.75 -3.68
N HIS A 159 5.68 -1.79 -3.23
CA HIS A 159 4.63 -1.23 -4.08
C HIS A 159 5.18 -0.56 -5.33
N LYS A 160 6.23 0.26 -5.16
CA LYS A 160 6.91 0.92 -6.27
C LYS A 160 7.47 -0.07 -7.29
N LEU A 161 8.07 -1.16 -6.83
CA LEU A 161 8.75 -2.15 -7.69
C LEU A 161 7.84 -3.22 -8.27
N TRP A 162 6.77 -3.62 -7.56
CA TRP A 162 5.96 -4.77 -7.93
C TRP A 162 4.54 -4.40 -8.39
N THR A 163 3.87 -3.48 -7.70
CA THR A 163 2.49 -3.07 -8.05
C THR A 163 2.47 -2.18 -9.28
N PHE A 164 3.48 -1.31 -9.45
CA PHE A 164 3.57 -0.39 -10.60
C PHE A 164 4.48 -0.89 -11.74
N ARG A 165 4.98 -2.13 -11.68
CA ARG A 165 5.69 -2.73 -12.81
C ARG A 165 4.66 -2.99 -13.92
N LYS A 166 4.54 -2.04 -14.86
CA LYS A 166 3.60 -2.08 -15.99
C LYS A 166 3.58 -3.47 -16.63
N LYS A 167 2.42 -4.14 -16.60
CA LYS A 167 2.11 -5.17 -17.59
C LYS A 167 1.96 -4.46 -18.94
N GLN A 168 3.05 -4.38 -19.71
CA GLN A 168 3.04 -3.99 -21.12
C GLN A 168 2.94 -5.20 -22.05
N GLN A 169 2.06 -6.14 -21.74
CA GLN A 169 1.92 -7.33 -22.55
C GLN A 169 0.45 -7.77 -22.57
N LYS A 170 -0.13 -7.72 -23.77
CA LYS A 170 -1.50 -8.13 -24.19
C LYS A 170 -2.55 -7.02 -24.38
N SER A 171 -2.30 -6.06 -25.27
CA SER A 171 -3.40 -5.49 -26.09
C SER A 171 -2.97 -5.02 -27.50
N LEU A 172 -1.75 -5.36 -27.94
CA LEU A 172 -1.23 -5.05 -29.29
C LEU A 172 -0.93 -6.34 -30.08
N GLY A 173 -1.76 -7.36 -29.85
CA GLY A 173 -1.64 -8.65 -30.52
C GLY A 173 -3.01 -9.23 -30.83
N THR A 174 -3.86 -8.44 -31.50
CA THR A 174 -4.94 -8.84 -32.41
C THR A 174 -5.37 -7.61 -33.18
#